data_AF-A0A2K9MG99-F1
#
_entry.id   AF-A0A2K9MG99-F1
#
_cell.length_a   1.000
_cell.length_b   1.000
_cell.length_c   1.000
_cell.angle_alpha   90.00
_cell.angle_beta   90.00
_cell.angle_gamma   90.00
#
_symmetry.space_group_name_H-M   'P 1'
#
loop_
_entity.id
_entity.type
_entity.pdbx_description
1 polymer ?
#
loop_
_entity_poly.entity_id
_entity_poly.type
_entity_poly.pdbx_seq_one_letter_code
_entity_poly.pdbx_strand_id
1 'polypeptide(L)' 'MDLYSLLRQFADSWALLALVAIFVGVIIWVFRPGSRRLHDDAAKSIFRHDRRPAPPQNDEEPGDG' A
#
# COMPACT_ATOMS: atom_id res chain seq x y z
N MET A 1 -40.39 35.51 0.13
CA MET A 1 -39.37 34.47 0.40
C MET A 1 -38.88 33.99 -0.94
N ASP A 2 -37.69 34.43 -1.33
CA ASP A 2 -37.13 34.15 -2.65
C ASP A 2 -36.43 32.79 -2.68
N LEU A 3 -36.38 32.18 -3.86
CA LEU A 3 -35.84 30.82 -4.12
C LEU A 3 -34.46 30.59 -3.48
N TYR A 4 -33.65 31.64 -3.41
CA TYR A 4 -32.31 31.61 -2.82
C TYR A 4 -32.31 31.28 -1.31
N SER A 5 -33.26 31.83 -0.54
CA SER A 5 -33.37 31.54 0.89
C SER A 5 -33.85 30.11 1.15
N LEU A 6 -34.66 29.57 0.24
CA LEU A 6 -35.09 28.17 0.26
C LEU A 6 -33.92 27.19 0.04
N LEU A 7 -33.05 27.43 -0.97
CA LEU A 7 -31.84 26.62 -1.18
C LEU A 7 -30.85 26.74 -0.01
N ARG A 8 -30.77 27.92 0.61
CA ARG A 8 -29.86 28.20 1.71
C ARG A 8 -30.23 27.46 2.99
N GLN A 9 -31.51 27.37 3.33
CA GLN A 9 -31.96 26.62 4.51
C GLN A 9 -31.85 25.10 4.32
N PHE A 10 -31.98 24.62 3.08
CA PHE A 10 -31.71 23.24 2.69
C PHE A 10 -30.21 22.91 2.78
N ALA A 11 -29.36 23.89 2.48
CA ALA A 11 -27.91 23.84 2.68
C ALA A 11 -27.46 24.11 4.14
N ASP A 12 -28.35 24.44 5.06
CA ASP A 12 -27.93 24.69 6.46
C ASP A 12 -27.97 23.44 7.35
N SER A 13 -28.43 22.29 6.85
CA SER A 13 -28.30 20.99 7.56
C SER A 13 -27.36 20.02 6.83
N TRP A 14 -26.21 20.54 6.39
CA TRP A 14 -25.12 19.82 5.70
C TRP A 14 -24.50 18.63 6.43
N ALA A 15 -24.94 18.33 7.65
CA ALA A 15 -24.46 17.20 8.43
C ALA A 15 -24.60 15.87 7.66
N LEU A 16 -25.70 15.67 6.95
CA LEU A 16 -25.93 14.45 6.15
C LEU A 16 -25.01 14.36 4.94
N LEU A 17 -24.81 15.48 4.23
CA LEU A 17 -23.89 15.56 3.10
C LEU A 17 -22.44 15.31 3.54
N ALA A 18 -22.04 15.85 4.68
CA ALA A 18 -20.72 15.62 5.25
C ALA A 18 -20.50 14.14 5.62
N LEU A 19 -21.51 13.50 6.24
CA LEU A 19 -21.42 12.10 6.63
C LEU A 19 -21.30 11.18 5.40
N VAL A 20 -22.02 11.49 4.33
CA VAL A 20 -21.92 10.79 3.04
C VAL A 20 -20.57 11.03 2.37
N ALA A 21 -20.07 12.27 2.35
CA ALA A 21 -18.76 12.58 1.77
C ALA A 21 -17.63 11.84 2.50
N ILE A 22 -17.69 11.78 3.83
CA ILE A 22 -16.74 11.02 4.66
C ILE A 22 -16.86 9.53 4.35
N PHE A 23 -18.07 8.99 4.29
CA PHE A 23 -18.30 7.58 3.98
C PHE A 23 -17.70 7.17 2.63
N VAL A 24 -17.95 7.96 1.58
CA VAL A 24 -17.36 7.74 0.25
C VAL A 24 -15.84 7.90 0.29
N GLY A 25 -15.33 8.88 1.05
CA GLY A 25 -13.89 9.06 1.25
C GLY A 25 -13.22 7.84 1.89
N VAL A 26 -13.85 7.23 2.90
CA VAL A 26 -13.36 6.00 3.55
C VAL A 26 -13.40 4.81 2.59
N ILE A 27 -14.48 4.66 1.83
CA ILE A 27 -14.59 3.62 0.79
C ILE A 27 -13.44 3.74 -0.20
N ILE A 28 -13.25 4.92 -0.78
CA ILE A 28 -12.18 5.18 -1.75
C ILE A 28 -10.80 4.92 -1.12
N TRP A 29 -10.61 5.27 0.15
CA TRP A 29 -9.36 5.02 0.87
C TRP A 29 -9.09 3.53 1.11
N VAL A 30 -10.09 2.74 1.47
CA VAL A 30 -9.95 1.27 1.63
C VAL A 30 -9.65 0.60 0.29
N PHE A 31 -10.31 1.04 -0.78
CA PHE A 31 -10.08 0.51 -2.12
C PHE A 31 -8.82 1.08 -2.80
N ARG A 32 -8.21 2.15 -2.27
CA ARG A 32 -6.93 2.69 -2.75
C ARG A 32 -5.85 1.65 -2.46
N PRO A 33 -5.30 0.96 -3.47
CA PRO A 33 -4.32 -0.09 -3.26
C PRO A 33 -2.95 0.58 -3.05
N GLY A 34 -2.76 1.16 -1.86
CA GLY A 34 -1.60 2.00 -1.54
C GLY A 34 -0.30 1.25 -1.27
N SER A 35 -0.32 -0.05 -0.95
CA SER A 35 0.88 -0.76 -0.48
C SER A 35 1.30 -1.98 -1.31
N ARG A 36 0.58 -2.32 -2.38
CA ARG A 36 0.98 -3.49 -3.21
C ARG A 36 2.28 -3.28 -4.00
N ARG A 37 2.82 -2.07 -4.08
CA ARG A 37 4.07 -1.81 -4.82
C ARG A 37 5.32 -1.86 -3.94
N LEU A 38 5.23 -1.61 -2.64
CA LEU A 38 6.41 -1.59 -1.75
C LEU A 38 6.74 -2.99 -1.19
N HIS A 39 5.73 -3.85 -0.99
CA HIS A 39 5.95 -5.24 -0.57
C HIS A 39 6.57 -6.12 -1.68
N ASP A 40 6.36 -5.75 -2.95
CA ASP A 40 6.92 -6.46 -4.11
C ASP A 40 8.44 -6.26 -4.23
N ASP A 41 8.95 -5.08 -3.85
CA ASP A 41 10.38 -4.80 -3.81
C ASP A 41 11.08 -5.48 -2.61
N ALA A 42 10.42 -5.56 -1.46
CA ALA A 42 10.95 -6.27 -0.29
C ALA A 42 11.06 -7.79 -0.55
N ALA A 43 10.08 -8.39 -1.22
CA ALA A 43 10.12 -9.81 -1.60
C ALA A 43 11.24 -10.13 -2.59
N LYS A 44 11.53 -9.22 -3.53
CA LYS A 44 12.63 -9.40 -4.51
C LYS A 44 14.03 -9.26 -3.89
N SER A 45 14.15 -8.63 -2.71
CA SER A 45 15.44 -8.49 -2.03
C SER A 45 15.98 -9.82 -1.47
N ILE A 46 15.10 -10.72 -1.01
CA ILE A 46 15.50 -12.03 -0.47
C ILE A 46 15.99 -12.96 -1.58
N PHE A 47 15.35 -12.96 -2.76
CA PHE A 47 15.77 -13.79 -3.89
C PHE A 47 17.06 -13.32 -4.58
N ARG A 48 17.52 -12.09 -4.31
CA ARG A 48 18.79 -11.59 -4.86
C ARG A 48 20.01 -12.28 -4.24
N HIS A 49 19.86 -12.93 -3.10
CA HIS A 49 20.90 -13.72 -2.45
C HIS A 49 20.84 -15.23 -2.73
N ASP A 50 19.85 -15.70 -3.51
CA ASP A 50 19.66 -17.14 -3.75
C ASP A 50 20.39 -17.66 -5.01
N ARG A 51 21.18 -16.80 -5.69
CA ARG A 51 22.05 -17.26 -6.79
C ARG A 51 23.38 -17.77 -6.27
N ARG A 52 23.31 -19.05 -5.90
CA ARG A 52 24.35 -20.07 -5.80
C ARG A 52 25.25 -20.05 -4.56
N PRO A 53 25.47 -21.22 -3.94
CA PRO A 53 26.39 -21.38 -2.83
C PRO A 53 27.82 -21.17 -3.33
N ALA A 54 28.66 -20.54 -2.52
CA ALA A 54 30.10 -20.60 -2.74
C ALA A 54 30.49 -22.10 -2.77
N PRO A 55 31.26 -22.55 -3.79
CA PRO A 55 31.66 -23.95 -3.87
C PRO A 55 32.44 -24.32 -2.60
N PRO A 56 32.29 -25.55 -2.08
CA PRO A 56 33.06 -25.99 -0.93
C PRO A 56 34.54 -25.88 -1.29
N GLN A 57 35.26 -25.07 -0.53
CA GLN A 57 36.71 -25.10 -0.49
C GLN A 57 37.06 -26.41 0.19
N ASN A 58 37.30 -27.45 -0.62
CA ASN A 58 37.83 -28.71 -0.15
C ASN A 58 39.30 -28.48 0.19
N ASP A 59 39.53 -27.99 1.40
CA ASP A 59 40.84 -27.91 2.03
C ASP A 59 41.22 -29.30 2.59
N GLU A 60 41.28 -30.32 1.73
CA GLU A 60 41.85 -31.64 2.00
C GLU A 60 42.61 -32.04 0.71
N GLU A 61 43.87 -31.61 0.57
CA GLU A 61 45.08 -32.27 1.08
C GLU A 61 45.38 -33.57 0.32
N PRO A 62 46.57 -33.68 -0.29
CA PRO A 62 47.42 -34.78 0.13
C PRO A 62 48.88 -34.34 0.22
N GLY A 63 49.50 -34.66 1.37
CA GLY A 63 50.93 -34.91 1.37
C GLY A 63 51.24 -36.07 0.42
N ASP A 64 52.24 -35.90 -0.44
CA ASP A 64 53.03 -36.99 -0.98
C ASP A 64 54.36 -36.45 -1.52
N GLY A 65 55.48 -36.98 -1.01
CA GLY A 65 56.86 -36.73 -1.47
C GLY A 65 57.87 -36.42 -0.37
#